data_AF-A0AAP4X570-F1
#
_entry.id   AF-A0AAP4X570-F1
#
_cell.length_a   1.000
_cell.length_b   1.000
_cell.length_c   1.000
_cell.angle_alpha   90.00
_cell.angle_beta   90.00
_cell.angle_gamma   90.00
#
_symmetry.space_group_name_H-M   'P 1'
#
loop_
_entity.id
_entity.type
_entity.pdbx_description
1 polymer ?
#
loop_
_entity_poly.entity_id
_entity_poly.type
_entity_poly.pdbx_seq_one_letter_code
_entity_poly.pdbx_strand_id
1 'polypeptide(L)'
;MINPKKLEEVAKQLSDNLPSGVKQFAGEFEERSKQVLQSQLMKLDVVSREEFEVQQHVLLKTREKLEALQAQVEELEKKLSADA
;
A
#
# COMPACT_ATOMS: atom_id res chain seq x y z
N MET A 1 -4.01 38.55 14.51
CA MET A 1 -4.66 37.31 14.04
C MET A 1 -5.01 37.49 12.58
N ILE A 2 -4.57 36.60 11.69
CA ILE A 2 -4.93 36.65 10.27
C ILE A 2 -6.43 36.36 10.18
N ASN A 3 -7.18 37.27 9.58
CA ASN A 3 -8.64 37.22 9.58
C ASN A 3 -9.09 36.33 8.39
N PRO A 4 -9.70 35.16 8.63
CA PRO A 4 -9.98 34.17 7.58
C PRO A 4 -10.83 34.74 6.43
N LYS A 5 -11.76 35.66 6.73
CA LYS A 5 -12.59 36.34 5.72
C LYS A 5 -11.78 37.17 4.71
N LYS A 6 -10.68 37.79 5.15
CA LYS A 6 -9.79 38.57 4.25
C LYS A 6 -8.96 37.66 3.36
N LEU A 7 -8.58 36.49 3.87
CA LEU A 7 -7.87 35.47 3.08
C LEU A 7 -8.78 34.92 1.97
N GLU A 8 -10.05 34.73 2.28
CA GLU A 8 -11.07 34.23 1.36
C GLU A 8 -11.40 35.26 0.26
N GLU A 9 -11.50 36.56 0.59
CA GLU A 9 -11.66 37.62 -0.41
C GLU A 9 -10.45 37.72 -1.36
N VAL A 10 -9.23 37.63 -0.82
CA VAL A 10 -8.00 37.64 -1.63
C VAL A 10 -7.95 36.41 -2.54
N ALA A 11 -8.27 35.22 -2.02
CA ALA A 11 -8.33 34.00 -2.82
C ALA A 11 -9.38 34.08 -3.94
N LYS A 12 -10.54 34.67 -3.66
CA LYS A 12 -11.62 34.85 -4.63
C LYS A 12 -11.24 35.85 -5.72
N GLN A 13 -10.69 37.00 -5.36
CA GLN A 13 -10.18 37.99 -6.33
C GLN A 13 -9.03 37.44 -7.17
N LEU A 14 -8.17 36.58 -6.60
CA LEU A 14 -7.10 35.93 -7.34
C LEU A 14 -7.69 34.92 -8.36
N SER A 15 -8.67 34.13 -7.95
CA SER A 15 -9.36 33.13 -8.80
C SER A 15 -10.21 33.76 -9.91
N ASP A 16 -10.80 34.93 -9.65
CA ASP A 16 -11.62 35.66 -10.62
C ASP A 16 -10.75 36.42 -11.65
N ASN A 17 -9.56 36.87 -11.26
CA ASN A 17 -8.59 37.52 -12.16
C ASN A 17 -7.58 36.55 -12.80
N LEU A 18 -7.65 35.25 -12.45
CA LEU A 18 -6.81 34.22 -13.04
C LEU A 18 -7.22 34.00 -14.51
N PRO A 19 -6.30 34.23 -15.48
CA PRO A 19 -6.59 34.01 -16.90
C PRO A 19 -7.04 32.57 -17.13
N SER A 20 -7.93 32.35 -18.11
CA SER A 20 -8.41 31.01 -18.49
C SER A 20 -7.27 30.03 -18.73
N GLY A 21 -6.15 30.50 -19.31
CA GLY A 21 -4.94 29.70 -19.51
C GLY A 21 -4.29 29.19 -18.21
N VAL A 22 -4.40 29.91 -17.09
CA VAL A 22 -3.86 29.45 -15.79
C VAL A 22 -4.82 28.50 -15.08
N LYS A 23 -6.14 28.68 -15.23
CA LYS A 23 -7.13 27.68 -14.77
C LYS A 23 -6.97 26.35 -15.51
N GLN A 24 -6.75 26.41 -16.83
CA GLN A 24 -6.46 25.24 -17.63
C GLN A 24 -5.12 24.60 -17.23
N PHE A 25 -4.07 25.41 -17.04
CA PHE A 25 -2.78 24.93 -16.56
C PHE A 25 -2.85 24.26 -15.18
N ALA A 26 -3.65 24.79 -14.25
CA ALA A 26 -3.87 24.18 -12.95
C ALA A 26 -4.54 22.79 -13.06
N GLY A 27 -5.55 22.66 -13.93
CA GLY A 27 -6.20 21.37 -14.21
C GLY A 27 -5.25 20.36 -14.87
N GLU A 28 -4.49 20.79 -15.88
CA GLU A 28 -3.48 19.96 -16.55
C GLU A 28 -2.36 19.53 -15.58
N PHE A 29 -1.96 20.41 -14.66
CA PHE A 29 -0.97 20.09 -13.63
C PHE A 29 -1.50 19.07 -12.62
N GLU A 30 -2.75 19.20 -12.17
CA GLU A 30 -3.40 18.24 -11.28
C GLU A 30 -3.48 16.86 -11.95
N GLU A 31 -3.93 16.80 -13.20
CA GLU A 31 -4.05 15.55 -13.96
C GLU A 31 -2.69 14.88 -14.17
N ARG A 32 -1.68 15.65 -14.56
CA ARG A 32 -0.31 15.16 -14.73
C ARG A 32 0.30 14.69 -13.40
N SER A 33 0.04 15.40 -12.31
CA SER A 33 0.50 15.01 -10.97
C SER A 33 -0.14 13.69 -10.53
N LYS A 34 -1.45 13.53 -10.78
CA LYS A 34 -2.18 12.29 -10.51
C LYS A 34 -1.63 11.12 -11.32
N GLN A 35 -1.39 11.31 -12.61
CA GLN A 35 -0.79 10.28 -13.47
C GLN A 35 0.61 9.88 -13.02
N VAL A 36 1.46 10.86 -12.64
CA VAL A 36 2.79 10.58 -12.11
C VAL A 36 2.70 9.79 -10.81
N LEU A 37 1.87 10.22 -9.84
CA LEU A 37 1.68 9.50 -8.59
C LEU A 37 1.16 8.07 -8.81
N GLN A 38 0.17 7.88 -9.68
CA GLN A 38 -0.32 6.55 -10.05
C GLN A 38 0.79 5.70 -10.67
N SER A 39 1.57 6.24 -11.60
CA SER A 39 2.67 5.51 -12.23
C SER A 39 3.79 5.15 -11.24
N GLN A 40 4.06 6.01 -10.26
CA GLN A 40 5.07 5.75 -9.23
C GLN A 40 4.55 4.73 -8.21
N LEU A 41 3.26 4.78 -7.85
CA LEU A 41 2.62 3.75 -7.01
C LEU A 41 2.58 2.38 -7.69
N MET A 42 2.35 2.32 -9.01
CA MET A 42 2.41 1.06 -9.77
C MET A 42 3.84 0.50 -9.90
N LYS A 43 4.87 1.35 -9.79
CA LYS A 43 6.28 0.93 -9.76
C LYS A 43 6.73 0.45 -8.38
N LEU A 44 6.01 0.81 -7.32
CA LEU A 44 6.19 0.14 -6.05
C LEU A 44 5.63 -1.28 -6.23
N ASP A 45 6.32 -2.28 -5.70
CA ASP A 45 5.88 -3.69 -5.72
C ASP A 45 4.69 -3.87 -4.76
N VAL A 46 3.59 -3.19 -5.07
CA VAL A 46 2.39 -3.13 -4.24
C VAL A 46 1.57 -4.36 -4.56
N VAL A 47 1.68 -5.38 -3.72
CA VAL A 47 0.72 -6.47 -3.70
C VAL A 47 -0.63 -5.95 -3.22
N SER A 48 -1.71 -6.43 -3.84
CA SER A 48 -3.05 -6.14 -3.34
C SER A 48 -3.22 -6.70 -1.93
N ARG A 49 -4.11 -6.10 -1.13
CA ARG A 49 -4.41 -6.58 0.21
C ARG A 49 -4.90 -8.04 0.21
N GLU A 50 -5.63 -8.42 -0.84
CA GLU A 50 -6.12 -9.79 -1.04
C GLU A 50 -4.97 -10.77 -1.29
N GLU A 51 -4.04 -10.45 -2.19
CA GLU A 51 -2.86 -11.28 -2.43
C GLU A 51 -2.00 -11.44 -1.18
N PHE A 52 -1.84 -10.38 -0.39
CA PHE A 52 -1.14 -10.42 0.90
C PHE A 52 -1.82 -11.39 1.88
N GLU A 53 -3.15 -11.31 2.02
CA GLU A 53 -3.92 -12.20 2.90
C GLU A 53 -3.81 -13.67 2.47
N VAL A 54 -3.83 -13.95 1.16
CA VAL A 54 -3.63 -15.30 0.62
C VAL A 54 -2.25 -15.83 0.99
N GLN A 55 -1.19 -15.03 0.79
CA GLN A 55 0.18 -15.44 1.15
C GLN A 55 0.33 -15.69 2.65
N GLN A 56 -0.30 -14.86 3.49
CA GLN A 56 -0.32 -15.07 4.94
C GLN A 56 -0.96 -16.41 5.32
N HIS A 57 -2.10 -16.76 4.69
CA HIS A 57 -2.77 -18.02 4.93
C HIS A 57 -1.94 -19.23 4.47
N VAL A 58 -1.30 -19.14 3.30
CA VAL A 58 -0.38 -20.18 2.81
C VAL A 58 0.78 -20.38 3.79
N LEU A 59 1.35 -19.29 4.31
CA LEU A 59 2.44 -19.34 5.27
C LEU A 59 2.02 -20.00 6.59
N LEU A 60 0.84 -19.67 7.11
CA LEU A 60 0.28 -20.30 8.31
C LEU A 60 0.14 -21.81 8.13
N LYS A 61 -0.50 -22.25 7.04
CA LYS A 61 -0.67 -23.67 6.71
C LYS A 61 0.66 -24.40 6.53
N THR A 62 1.68 -23.70 6.02
CA THR A 62 3.02 -24.27 5.86
C THR A 62 3.70 -24.48 7.21
N ARG A 63 3.55 -23.53 8.15
CA ARG A 63 4.06 -23.69 9.52
C ARG A 63 3.40 -24.87 10.25
N GLU A 64 2.08 -24.98 10.18
CA GLU A 64 1.35 -26.11 10.77
C GLU A 64 1.85 -27.46 10.24
N LYS A 65 2.03 -27.56 8.92
CA LYS A 65 2.58 -28.77 8.29
C LYS A 65 4.03 -29.05 8.70
N LEU A 66 4.83 -28.01 8.84
CA LEU A 66 6.22 -28.13 9.28
C LEU A 66 6.30 -28.66 10.71
N GLU A 67 5.51 -28.12 11.63
CA GLU A 67 5.43 -28.58 13.02
C GLU A 67 4.97 -30.04 13.10
N ALA A 68 3.95 -30.42 12.31
CA ALA A 68 3.50 -31.82 12.25
C ALA A 68 4.59 -32.77 11.73
N LEU A 69 5.36 -32.36 10.72
CA LEU A 69 6.48 -33.14 10.20
C LEU A 69 7.61 -33.24 11.23
N GLN A 70 7.95 -32.15 11.93
CA GLN A 70 8.93 -32.17 13.01
C GLN A 70 8.55 -33.16 14.10
N ALA A 71 7.29 -33.15 14.54
CA ALA A 71 6.78 -34.10 15.53
C ALA A 71 6.88 -35.57 15.05
N GLN A 72 6.55 -35.82 13.79
CA GLN A 72 6.69 -37.17 13.20
C GLN A 72 8.15 -37.62 13.16
N VAL A 73 9.06 -36.73 12.76
CA VAL A 73 10.50 -37.03 12.73
C VAL A 73 11.02 -37.33 14.13
N GLU A 74 10.67 -36.52 15.13
CA GLU A 74 11.08 -36.77 16.52
C GLU A 74 10.53 -38.12 17.04
N GLU A 75 9.30 -38.49 16.70
CA GLU A 75 8.74 -39.78 17.09
C GLU A 75 9.50 -40.94 16.44
N LEU A 76 9.85 -40.81 15.15
CA LEU A 76 10.63 -41.82 14.42
C LEU A 76 12.04 -41.94 14.98
N GLU A 77 12.71 -40.81 15.27
CA GLU A 77 14.04 -40.79 15.89
C GLU A 77 14.03 -41.48 17.25
N LYS A 78 13.01 -41.20 18.08
CA LYS A 78 12.84 -41.88 19.39
C LYS A 78 12.67 -43.38 19.23
N LYS A 79 11.83 -43.84 18.30
CA LYS A 79 11.63 -45.27 18.02
C LYS A 79 12.94 -45.94 17.59
N LEU A 80 13.67 -45.31 16.68
CA LEU A 80 14.94 -45.84 16.18
C LEU A 80 16.01 -45.91 17.28
N SER A 81 16.04 -44.93 18.18
CA SER A 81 16.95 -44.93 19.34
C SER A 81 16.55 -45.92 20.45
N ALA A 82 15.29 -46.33 20.51
CA ALA A 82 14.78 -47.29 21.49
C ALA A 82 14.97 -48.75 21.02
N ASP A 83 15.07 -48.98 19.72
CA ASP A 83 15.34 -50.29 19.10
C ASP A 83 16.84 -50.59 18.91
N ALA A 84 17.73 -49.64 19.24
CA ALA A 84 19.19 -49.77 19.17
C ALA A 84 19.81 -49.99 20.56
#